data_AF-A0A8K0LZN3-F1
#
_entry.id   AF-A0A8K0LZN3-F1
#
_cell.length_a   1.000
_cell.length_b   1.000
_cell.length_c   1.000
_cell.angle_alpha   90.00
_cell.angle_beta   90.00
_cell.angle_gamma   90.00
#
_symmetry.space_group_name_H-M   'P 1'
#
loop_
_entity.id
_entity.type
_entity.pdbx_description
1 polymer ?
#
loop_
_entity_poly.entity_id
_entity_poly.type
_entity_poly.pdbx_seq_one_letter_code
_entity_poly.pdbx_strand_id
1 'polypeptide(L)'
;MDQIQLSHVEHMLALSEQLPGDWATMGSFDPYQEGDDAYRYQLAYMAYTLALVQHHYVPAYRERYQKAFISLIDKMLRQDVWAYWENTSRGGRAMDPDLPSLTDGWVDPVCRQNIMYSGHLLMMIGLYEMLYRDGRYDQPGSINFRFRPIFRGMGPEEFAYNHTSLANAIYNEFKRQNFLGCECEPNGIFVYCNQFPILGFMHYDATHGTDLSMSVIEGFSKAW
;
A
#
# COMPACT_ATOMS: atom_id res chain seq x y z
N MET A 1 -13.71 -17.49 -16.78
CA MET A 1 -14.07 -17.55 -15.36
C MET A 1 -15.31 -18.41 -15.23
N ASP A 2 -15.38 -19.26 -14.22
CA ASP A 2 -16.63 -19.96 -13.87
C ASP A 2 -17.60 -19.04 -13.09
N GLN A 3 -18.77 -19.55 -12.76
CA GLN A 3 -19.81 -18.78 -12.07
C GLN A 3 -19.41 -18.35 -10.65
N ILE A 4 -18.63 -19.17 -9.94
CA ILE A 4 -18.18 -18.86 -8.58
C ILE A 4 -17.15 -17.72 -8.63
N GLN A 5 -16.17 -17.83 -9.53
CA GLN A 5 -15.18 -16.79 -9.77
C GLN A 5 -15.84 -15.46 -10.15
N LEU A 6 -16.83 -15.48 -11.05
CA LEU A 6 -17.57 -14.27 -11.42
C LEU A 6 -18.30 -13.65 -10.22
N SER A 7 -18.91 -14.47 -9.37
CA SER A 7 -19.57 -13.98 -8.15
C SER A 7 -18.61 -13.30 -7.18
N HIS A 8 -17.36 -13.80 -7.05
CA HIS A 8 -16.34 -13.14 -6.24
C HIS A 8 -15.93 -11.79 -6.84
N VAL A 9 -15.77 -11.70 -8.17
CA VAL A 9 -15.45 -10.44 -8.86
C VAL A 9 -16.55 -9.42 -8.66
N GLU A 10 -17.82 -9.79 -8.85
CA GLU A 10 -18.94 -8.87 -8.62
C GLU A 10 -19.03 -8.42 -7.15
N HIS A 11 -18.72 -9.31 -6.20
CA HIS A 11 -18.66 -8.95 -4.80
C HIS A 11 -17.54 -7.92 -4.53
N MET A 12 -16.34 -8.10 -5.08
CA MET A 12 -15.24 -7.13 -4.94
C MET A 12 -15.59 -5.78 -5.58
N LEU A 13 -16.24 -5.77 -6.74
CA LEU A 13 -16.74 -4.55 -7.37
C LEU A 13 -17.75 -3.85 -6.45
N ALA A 14 -18.71 -4.58 -5.89
CA ALA A 14 -19.68 -4.01 -4.96
C ALA A 14 -19.03 -3.42 -3.69
N LEU A 15 -18.01 -4.08 -3.12
CA LEU A 15 -17.25 -3.56 -1.98
C LEU A 15 -16.47 -2.28 -2.33
N SER A 16 -15.91 -2.21 -3.55
CA SER A 16 -15.24 -0.99 -4.04
C SER A 16 -16.22 0.16 -4.26
N GLU A 17 -17.49 -0.12 -4.58
CA GLU A 17 -18.53 0.87 -4.85
C GLU A 17 -19.21 1.40 -3.59
N GLN A 18 -18.93 0.84 -2.41
CA GLN A 18 -19.38 1.37 -1.12
C GLN A 18 -18.83 2.79 -0.87
N LEU A 19 -19.53 3.57 -0.04
CA LEU A 19 -19.12 4.93 0.31
C LEU A 19 -17.70 4.97 0.93
N PRO A 20 -16.97 6.09 0.79
CA PRO A 20 -15.69 6.26 1.47
C PRO A 20 -15.85 6.13 2.99
N GLY A 21 -15.16 5.14 3.59
CA GLY A 21 -15.25 4.84 5.02
C GLY A 21 -16.39 3.92 5.43
N ASP A 22 -17.18 3.44 4.47
CA ASP A 22 -18.04 2.30 4.70
C ASP A 22 -17.21 1.02 4.57
N TRP A 23 -17.22 0.24 5.64
CA TRP A 23 -16.49 -1.01 5.83
C TRP A 23 -17.44 -2.17 6.15
N ALA A 24 -18.74 -2.02 5.85
CA ALA A 24 -19.70 -3.08 6.04
C ALA A 24 -19.21 -4.35 5.32
N THR A 25 -19.19 -5.47 6.04
CA THR A 25 -18.68 -6.78 5.59
C THR A 25 -17.17 -6.87 5.33
N MET A 26 -16.40 -5.84 5.68
CA MET A 26 -14.93 -5.82 5.60
C MET A 26 -14.25 -5.70 6.97
N GLY A 27 -15.02 -5.74 8.08
CA GLY A 27 -14.49 -5.50 9.42
C GLY A 27 -13.34 -6.44 9.79
N SER A 28 -12.31 -5.88 10.41
CA SER A 28 -11.20 -6.64 10.97
C SER A 28 -11.56 -7.17 12.36
N PHE A 29 -11.05 -8.36 12.69
CA PHE A 29 -11.00 -8.95 14.01
C PHE A 29 -10.16 -8.12 14.99
N ASP A 30 -9.09 -7.51 14.51
CA ASP A 30 -8.21 -6.66 15.32
C ASP A 30 -8.56 -5.17 15.14
N PRO A 31 -9.09 -4.49 16.18
CA PRO A 31 -9.39 -3.06 16.09
C PRO A 31 -8.15 -2.20 15.86
N TYR A 32 -6.94 -2.70 16.13
CA TYR A 32 -5.69 -1.97 15.89
C TYR A 32 -5.19 -2.08 14.45
N GLN A 33 -5.83 -2.87 13.58
CA GLN A 33 -5.42 -3.09 12.19
C GLN A 33 -4.00 -3.69 12.08
N GLU A 34 -3.49 -4.42 13.08
CA GLU A 34 -2.15 -5.01 13.03
C GLU A 34 -2.16 -6.41 12.38
N GLY A 35 -3.32 -7.07 12.33
CA GLY A 35 -3.50 -8.40 11.74
C GLY A 35 -3.58 -8.47 10.20
N ASP A 36 -3.50 -9.70 9.69
CA ASP A 36 -3.57 -10.02 8.24
C ASP A 36 -4.94 -9.75 7.60
N ASP A 37 -5.95 -9.53 8.41
CA ASP A 37 -7.32 -9.17 8.03
C ASP A 37 -7.54 -7.65 8.01
N ALA A 38 -6.51 -6.83 8.26
CA ALA A 38 -6.58 -5.38 8.17
C ALA A 38 -7.02 -4.89 6.77
N TYR A 39 -7.63 -3.71 6.72
CA TYR A 39 -8.20 -3.15 5.49
C TYR A 39 -7.17 -3.03 4.36
N ARG A 40 -5.91 -2.70 4.68
CA ARG A 40 -4.84 -2.55 3.67
C ARG A 40 -4.67 -3.80 2.81
N TYR A 41 -4.78 -4.99 3.41
CA TYR A 41 -4.62 -6.26 2.71
C TYR A 41 -5.85 -6.58 1.87
N GLN A 42 -7.04 -6.43 2.45
CA GLN A 42 -8.30 -6.64 1.73
C GLN A 42 -8.39 -5.76 0.48
N LEU A 43 -8.07 -4.46 0.62
CA LEU A 43 -8.07 -3.50 -0.48
C LEU A 43 -7.04 -3.86 -1.56
N ALA A 44 -5.81 -4.19 -1.16
CA ALA A 44 -4.74 -4.53 -2.09
C ALA A 44 -5.06 -5.81 -2.89
N TYR A 45 -5.51 -6.88 -2.23
CA TYR A 45 -5.84 -8.12 -2.94
C TYR A 45 -7.05 -8.00 -3.86
N MET A 46 -8.05 -7.18 -3.49
CA MET A 46 -9.14 -6.83 -4.41
C MET A 46 -8.60 -6.09 -5.63
N ALA A 47 -7.72 -5.10 -5.44
CA ALA A 47 -7.11 -4.38 -6.55
C ALA A 47 -6.31 -5.33 -7.47
N TYR A 48 -5.51 -6.24 -6.91
CA TYR A 48 -4.72 -7.20 -7.71
C TYR A 48 -5.62 -8.12 -8.54
N THR A 49 -6.68 -8.62 -7.92
CA THR A 49 -7.65 -9.49 -8.58
C THR A 49 -8.38 -8.74 -9.69
N LEU A 50 -8.89 -7.54 -9.43
CA LEU A 50 -9.57 -6.72 -10.42
C LEU A 50 -8.63 -6.30 -11.57
N ALA A 51 -7.34 -6.04 -11.30
CA ALA A 51 -6.35 -5.78 -12.33
C ALA A 51 -6.18 -6.98 -13.27
N LEU A 52 -6.00 -8.18 -12.71
CA LEU A 52 -5.86 -9.41 -13.49
C LEU A 52 -7.13 -9.70 -14.31
N VAL A 53 -8.31 -9.49 -13.71
CA VAL A 53 -9.58 -9.68 -14.41
C VAL A 53 -9.75 -8.70 -15.56
N GLN A 54 -9.47 -7.42 -15.31
CA GLN A 54 -9.52 -6.37 -16.34
C GLN A 54 -8.55 -6.68 -17.49
N HIS A 55 -7.34 -7.17 -17.20
CA HIS A 55 -6.35 -7.48 -18.21
C HIS A 55 -6.71 -8.72 -19.05
N HIS A 56 -7.11 -9.82 -18.40
CA HIS A 56 -7.27 -11.12 -19.07
C HIS A 56 -8.67 -11.40 -19.61
N TYR A 57 -9.72 -10.88 -18.99
CA TYR A 57 -11.10 -11.28 -19.32
C TYR A 57 -11.94 -10.15 -19.91
N VAL A 58 -11.74 -8.91 -19.46
CA VAL A 58 -12.59 -7.77 -19.87
C VAL A 58 -11.80 -6.54 -20.35
N PRO A 59 -10.75 -6.68 -21.18
CA PRO A 59 -9.84 -5.57 -21.51
C PRO A 59 -10.50 -4.36 -22.18
N ALA A 60 -11.65 -4.55 -22.84
CA ALA A 60 -12.43 -3.49 -23.46
C ALA A 60 -13.43 -2.79 -22.50
N TYR A 61 -13.83 -3.43 -21.40
CA TYR A 61 -14.83 -2.90 -20.46
C TYR A 61 -14.17 -2.17 -19.28
N ARG A 62 -13.56 -1.02 -19.58
CA ARG A 62 -12.61 -0.36 -18.67
C ARG A 62 -13.27 0.50 -17.61
N GLU A 63 -14.40 1.15 -17.88
CA GLU A 63 -14.85 2.28 -17.03
C GLU A 63 -15.26 1.85 -15.63
N ARG A 64 -15.97 0.72 -15.49
CA ARG A 64 -16.40 0.22 -14.16
C ARG A 64 -15.19 -0.18 -13.33
N TYR A 65 -14.26 -0.93 -13.92
CA TYR A 65 -13.05 -1.38 -13.24
C TYR A 65 -12.12 -0.23 -12.90
N GLN A 66 -11.99 0.78 -13.75
CA GLN A 66 -11.19 1.97 -13.45
C GLN A 66 -11.74 2.70 -12.23
N LYS A 67 -13.06 2.92 -12.19
CA LYS A 67 -13.75 3.53 -11.04
C LYS A 67 -13.56 2.71 -9.77
N ALA A 68 -13.73 1.40 -9.85
CA ALA A 68 -13.49 0.48 -8.73
C ALA A 68 -12.05 0.59 -8.22
N PHE A 69 -11.07 0.60 -9.12
CA PHE A 69 -9.66 0.71 -8.78
C PHE A 69 -9.31 2.05 -8.11
N ILE A 70 -9.85 3.15 -8.63
CA ILE A 70 -9.71 4.48 -8.00
C ILE A 70 -10.31 4.45 -6.61
N SER A 71 -11.52 3.89 -6.45
CA SER A 71 -12.17 3.81 -5.13
C SER A 71 -11.36 2.98 -4.13
N LEU A 72 -10.77 1.86 -4.56
CA LEU A 72 -9.90 1.05 -3.70
C LEU A 72 -8.64 1.80 -3.27
N ILE A 73 -7.99 2.56 -4.16
CA ILE A 73 -6.84 3.40 -3.82
C ILE A 73 -7.28 4.55 -2.91
N ASP A 74 -8.37 5.25 -3.22
CA ASP A 74 -8.90 6.32 -2.39
C ASP A 74 -9.23 5.81 -0.96
N LYS A 75 -9.78 4.59 -0.85
CA LYS A 75 -9.98 3.89 0.43
C LYS A 75 -8.65 3.57 1.12
N MET A 76 -7.63 3.10 0.40
CA MET A 76 -6.29 2.82 0.92
C MET A 76 -5.63 4.06 1.54
N LEU A 77 -5.92 5.26 1.01
CA LEU A 77 -5.38 6.55 1.50
C LEU A 77 -6.14 7.12 2.71
N ARG A 78 -7.21 6.47 3.17
CA ARG A 78 -7.98 6.97 4.31
C ARG A 78 -7.29 6.70 5.65
N GLN A 79 -7.48 7.64 6.58
CA GLN A 79 -6.89 7.59 7.92
C GLN A 79 -7.23 6.31 8.69
N ASP A 80 -8.44 5.75 8.52
CA ASP A 80 -8.86 4.49 9.14
C ASP A 80 -8.10 3.24 8.62
N VAL A 81 -7.36 3.36 7.51
CA VAL A 81 -6.52 2.27 6.97
C VAL A 81 -5.07 2.39 7.41
N TRP A 82 -4.51 3.59 7.51
CA TRP A 82 -3.07 3.78 7.73
C TRP A 82 -2.68 4.38 9.08
N ALA A 83 -3.61 5.00 9.83
CA ALA A 83 -3.26 5.70 11.06
C ALA A 83 -2.82 4.79 12.22
N TYR A 84 -3.04 3.48 12.11
CA TYR A 84 -2.45 2.51 13.06
C TYR A 84 -0.93 2.67 13.16
N TRP A 85 -0.30 3.07 12.05
CA TRP A 85 1.14 3.17 11.93
C TRP A 85 1.77 4.06 13.00
N GLU A 86 1.09 5.14 13.39
CA GLU A 86 1.58 6.06 14.41
C GLU A 86 1.78 5.39 15.78
N ASN A 87 1.00 4.36 16.08
CA ASN A 87 1.18 3.55 17.28
C ASN A 87 2.24 2.45 17.05
N THR A 88 2.07 1.65 15.99
CA THR A 88 2.92 0.47 15.71
C THR A 88 4.39 0.85 15.48
N SER A 89 4.64 1.98 14.82
CA SER A 89 5.99 2.49 14.53
C SER A 89 6.80 2.90 15.76
N ARG A 90 6.17 3.03 16.93
CA ARG A 90 6.88 3.33 18.19
C ARG A 90 7.72 2.15 18.68
N GLY A 91 7.47 0.96 18.14
CA GLY A 91 8.13 -0.30 18.49
C GLY A 91 7.31 -1.10 19.49
N GLY A 92 7.71 -2.36 19.68
CA GLY A 92 7.04 -3.26 20.62
C GLY A 92 7.91 -4.46 20.98
N ARG A 93 7.69 -5.00 22.18
CA ARG A 93 8.49 -6.13 22.70
C ARG A 93 8.32 -7.44 21.92
N ALA A 94 7.31 -7.53 21.06
CA ALA A 94 7.16 -8.65 20.15
C ALA A 94 8.29 -8.72 19.10
N MET A 95 8.81 -7.56 18.66
CA MET A 95 9.91 -7.46 17.68
C MET A 95 11.25 -7.07 18.31
N ASP A 96 11.23 -6.51 19.52
CA ASP A 96 12.42 -6.12 20.28
C ASP A 96 12.23 -6.46 21.77
N PRO A 97 12.56 -7.70 22.21
CA PRO A 97 12.32 -8.14 23.59
C PRO A 97 12.96 -7.26 24.66
N ASP A 98 14.08 -6.61 24.32
CA ASP A 98 14.87 -5.78 25.23
C ASP A 98 14.55 -4.27 25.10
N LEU A 99 13.47 -3.91 24.38
CA LEU A 99 13.09 -2.52 24.12
C LEU A 99 12.97 -1.73 25.44
N PRO A 100 13.84 -0.72 25.65
CA PRO A 100 13.88 0.02 26.93
C PRO A 100 12.70 0.98 27.07
N SER A 101 12.26 1.57 25.96
CA SER A 101 11.13 2.50 25.88
C SER A 101 10.61 2.60 24.45
N LEU A 102 9.36 3.03 24.30
CA LEU A 102 8.78 3.38 23.01
C LEU A 102 9.48 4.61 22.40
N THR A 103 9.56 4.66 21.07
CA THR A 103 10.03 5.84 20.34
C THR A 103 8.90 6.83 20.05
N ASP A 104 9.23 7.98 19.44
CA ASP A 104 8.27 9.04 19.11
C ASP A 104 7.27 8.66 18.00
N GLY A 105 7.62 7.69 17.16
CA GLY A 105 6.74 7.16 16.11
C GLY A 105 6.58 8.00 14.84
N TRP A 106 6.02 7.29 13.84
CA TRP A 106 5.60 7.59 12.48
C TRP A 106 4.19 8.15 12.25
N VAL A 107 3.94 9.46 12.14
CA VAL A 107 2.59 9.89 11.67
C VAL A 107 2.43 9.65 10.16
N ASP A 108 3.44 10.03 9.40
CA ASP A 108 3.48 9.79 7.96
C ASP A 108 3.64 8.27 7.71
N PRO A 109 2.67 7.63 7.04
CA PRO A 109 2.64 6.18 6.91
C PRO A 109 3.67 5.62 5.93
N VAL A 110 4.35 6.46 5.15
CA VAL A 110 5.29 6.01 4.10
C VAL A 110 6.69 6.64 4.21
N CYS A 111 6.94 7.51 5.20
CA CYS A 111 8.25 8.12 5.37
C CYS A 111 9.31 7.16 5.92
N ARG A 112 8.91 6.09 6.61
CA ARG A 112 9.79 5.16 7.31
C ARG A 112 9.10 3.81 7.50
N GLN A 113 9.79 2.70 7.19
CA GLN A 113 9.31 1.32 7.42
C GLN A 113 7.91 1.07 6.80
N ASN A 114 6.99 0.42 7.53
CA ASN A 114 5.61 0.15 7.12
C ASN A 114 5.49 -0.47 5.74
N ILE A 115 6.43 -1.36 5.39
CA ILE A 115 6.60 -1.78 3.99
C ILE A 115 5.38 -2.50 3.43
N MET A 116 4.59 -3.16 4.27
CA MET A 116 3.35 -3.78 3.83
C MET A 116 2.36 -2.73 3.33
N TYR A 117 2.11 -1.67 4.08
CA TYR A 117 1.22 -0.61 3.64
C TYR A 117 1.75 0.10 2.38
N SER A 118 2.99 0.62 2.46
CA SER A 118 3.58 1.43 1.39
C SER A 118 3.85 0.62 0.12
N GLY A 119 4.30 -0.62 0.26
CA GLY A 119 4.54 -1.56 -0.84
C GLY A 119 3.25 -1.99 -1.55
N HIS A 120 2.19 -2.30 -0.79
CA HIS A 120 0.87 -2.58 -1.39
C HIS A 120 0.34 -1.36 -2.14
N LEU A 121 0.43 -0.16 -1.55
CA LEU A 121 -0.01 1.07 -2.21
C LEU A 121 0.78 1.34 -3.51
N LEU A 122 2.10 1.19 -3.50
CA LEU A 122 2.93 1.34 -4.70
C LEU A 122 2.53 0.34 -5.78
N MET A 123 2.33 -0.93 -5.43
CA MET A 123 1.89 -1.96 -6.37
C MET A 123 0.51 -1.68 -6.94
N MET A 124 -0.46 -1.25 -6.11
CA MET A 124 -1.79 -0.82 -6.58
C MET A 124 -1.66 0.31 -7.61
N ILE A 125 -0.89 1.35 -7.30
CA ILE A 125 -0.70 2.50 -8.21
C ILE A 125 0.01 2.06 -9.51
N GLY A 126 1.04 1.21 -9.42
CA GLY A 126 1.72 0.67 -10.59
C GLY A 126 0.80 -0.14 -11.50
N LEU A 127 -0.08 -0.97 -10.93
CA LEU A 127 -1.11 -1.70 -11.70
C LEU A 127 -2.12 -0.75 -12.36
N TYR A 128 -2.57 0.28 -11.63
CA TYR A 128 -3.46 1.30 -12.18
C TYR A 128 -2.82 1.98 -13.40
N GLU A 129 -1.59 2.45 -13.26
CA GLU A 129 -0.88 3.15 -14.33
C GLU A 129 -0.66 2.25 -15.54
N MET A 130 -0.26 0.98 -15.31
CA MET A 130 -0.11 -0.01 -16.38
C MET A 130 -1.40 -0.23 -17.18
N LEU A 131 -2.56 -0.25 -16.52
CA LEU A 131 -3.86 -0.49 -17.15
C LEU A 131 -4.41 0.75 -17.84
N TYR A 132 -4.32 1.92 -17.20
CA TYR A 132 -5.08 3.11 -17.58
C TYR A 132 -4.27 4.19 -18.28
N ARG A 133 -2.98 4.35 -17.95
CA ARG A 133 -2.05 5.30 -18.58
C ARG A 133 -2.59 6.72 -18.72
N ASP A 134 -3.27 7.19 -17.67
CA ASP A 134 -3.85 8.53 -17.63
C ASP A 134 -3.03 9.51 -16.75
N GLY A 135 -1.94 9.05 -16.13
CA GLY A 135 -1.05 9.86 -15.31
C GLY A 135 -1.70 10.42 -14.06
N ARG A 136 -2.82 9.84 -13.58
CA ARG A 136 -3.56 10.32 -12.40
C ARG A 136 -2.68 10.43 -11.17
N TYR A 137 -1.88 9.40 -10.89
CA TYR A 137 -1.04 9.33 -9.69
C TYR A 137 0.35 9.92 -9.88
N ASP A 138 0.72 10.34 -11.09
CA ASP A 138 1.96 11.06 -11.33
C ASP A 138 1.81 12.57 -11.03
N GLN A 139 0.56 13.06 -10.99
CA GLN A 139 0.28 14.45 -10.65
C GLN A 139 0.77 14.79 -9.23
N PRO A 140 1.34 15.99 -9.01
CA PRO A 140 1.77 16.42 -7.68
C PRO A 140 0.65 16.35 -6.64
N GLY A 141 0.90 15.71 -5.50
CA GLY A 141 -0.07 15.60 -4.40
C GLY A 141 -1.27 14.69 -4.69
N SER A 142 -1.22 13.88 -5.76
CA SER A 142 -2.25 12.88 -6.09
C SER A 142 -2.38 11.77 -5.04
N ILE A 143 -1.33 11.56 -4.25
CA ILE A 143 -1.30 10.66 -3.10
C ILE A 143 -1.15 11.56 -1.87
N ASN A 144 -2.20 11.74 -1.08
CA ASN A 144 -2.15 12.64 0.07
C ASN A 144 -2.76 11.99 1.31
N PHE A 145 -1.92 11.74 2.31
CA PHE A 145 -2.35 11.25 3.61
C PHE A 145 -2.73 12.42 4.51
N ARG A 146 -4.01 12.52 4.82
CA ARG A 146 -4.55 13.60 5.66
C ARG A 146 -4.73 13.11 7.09
N PHE A 147 -3.95 13.65 8.00
CA PHE A 147 -4.05 13.36 9.42
C PHE A 147 -4.83 14.46 10.13
N ARG A 148 -6.06 14.19 10.57
CA ARG A 148 -6.94 15.22 11.17
C ARG A 148 -7.64 14.77 12.46
N PRO A 149 -6.92 14.21 13.45
CA PRO A 149 -7.52 13.92 14.76
C PRO A 149 -7.96 15.21 15.47
N ILE A 150 -9.04 15.13 16.23
CA ILE A 150 -9.55 16.25 17.04
C ILE A 150 -8.76 16.41 18.34
N PHE A 151 -8.29 15.29 18.92
CA PHE A 151 -7.73 15.25 20.28
C PHE A 151 -6.26 14.82 20.36
N ARG A 152 -5.53 14.77 19.22
CA ARG A 152 -4.12 14.33 19.17
C ARG A 152 -3.32 15.21 18.21
N GLY A 153 -2.06 15.50 18.50
CA GLY A 153 -1.16 16.22 17.59
C GLY A 153 -1.23 17.76 17.65
N MET A 154 -0.61 18.40 16.65
CA MET A 154 -0.42 19.87 16.57
C MET A 154 -1.43 20.57 15.64
N GLY A 155 -2.51 19.88 15.27
CA GLY A 155 -3.47 20.29 14.26
C GLY A 155 -3.48 19.35 13.04
N PRO A 156 -4.23 19.69 11.98
CA PRO A 156 -4.23 18.94 10.74
C PRO A 156 -2.85 18.88 10.09
N GLU A 157 -2.40 17.67 9.72
CA GLU A 157 -1.17 17.44 8.95
C GLU A 157 -1.53 16.80 7.59
N GLU A 158 -0.76 17.12 6.56
CA GLU A 158 -0.90 16.53 5.22
C GLU A 158 0.45 16.06 4.70
N PHE A 159 0.52 14.79 4.28
CA PHE A 159 1.72 14.18 3.72
C PHE A 159 1.47 13.90 2.23
N ALA A 160 1.98 14.79 1.38
CA ALA A 160 1.70 14.80 -0.04
C ALA A 160 2.82 14.14 -0.86
N TYR A 161 2.41 13.22 -1.71
CA TYR A 161 3.22 12.41 -2.60
C TYR A 161 2.59 12.35 -3.99
N ASN A 162 3.35 11.80 -4.92
CA ASN A 162 2.93 11.28 -6.22
C ASN A 162 3.67 9.95 -6.44
N HIS A 163 3.40 9.28 -7.54
CA HIS A 163 3.97 7.96 -7.84
C HIS A 163 5.51 7.93 -7.71
N THR A 164 6.19 8.91 -8.31
CA THR A 164 7.65 9.05 -8.23
C THR A 164 8.16 9.26 -6.80
N SER A 165 7.57 10.17 -6.04
CA SER A 165 8.02 10.45 -4.67
C SER A 165 7.69 9.30 -3.70
N LEU A 166 6.59 8.58 -3.90
CA LEU A 166 6.29 7.34 -3.16
C LEU A 166 7.32 6.25 -3.48
N ALA A 167 7.58 5.99 -4.76
CA ALA A 167 8.60 5.02 -5.18
C ALA A 167 9.97 5.38 -4.59
N ASN A 168 10.38 6.64 -4.65
CA ASN A 168 11.64 7.09 -4.08
C ASN A 168 11.69 6.96 -2.56
N ALA A 169 10.59 7.25 -1.84
CA ALA A 169 10.53 7.07 -0.38
C ALA A 169 10.79 5.60 0.01
N ILE A 170 10.12 4.67 -0.67
CA ILE A 170 10.29 3.23 -0.43
C ILE A 170 11.70 2.78 -0.83
N TYR A 171 12.20 3.25 -1.98
CA TYR A 171 13.54 2.89 -2.46
C TYR A 171 14.64 3.36 -1.51
N ASN A 172 14.48 4.54 -0.92
CA ASN A 172 15.40 5.07 0.07
C ASN A 172 15.41 4.23 1.37
N GLU A 173 14.29 3.61 1.75
CA GLU A 173 14.28 2.65 2.88
C GLU A 173 15.07 1.38 2.55
N PHE A 174 14.94 0.83 1.33
CA PHE A 174 15.81 -0.28 0.90
C PHE A 174 17.28 0.12 0.95
N LYS A 175 17.63 1.29 0.42
CA LYS A 175 19.01 1.82 0.51
C LYS A 175 19.50 1.97 1.94
N ARG A 176 18.67 2.51 2.83
CA ARG A 176 19.00 2.71 4.26
C ARG A 176 19.37 1.39 4.93
N GLN A 177 18.72 0.30 4.54
CA GLN A 177 18.97 -1.04 5.07
C GLN A 177 19.96 -1.85 4.23
N ASN A 178 20.79 -1.18 3.41
CA ASN A 178 21.76 -1.83 2.51
C ASN A 178 21.14 -2.94 1.64
N PHE A 179 19.90 -2.72 1.20
CA PHE A 179 19.11 -3.63 0.39
C PHE A 179 18.77 -4.99 1.04
N LEU A 180 18.92 -5.13 2.36
CA LEU A 180 18.41 -6.30 3.11
C LEU A 180 16.88 -6.41 3.06
N GLY A 181 16.19 -5.30 2.76
CA GLY A 181 14.75 -5.17 2.82
C GLY A 181 14.34 -3.93 3.60
N CYS A 182 13.11 -3.49 3.41
CA CYS A 182 12.47 -2.54 4.29
C CYS A 182 11.72 -3.30 5.41
N GLU A 183 11.68 -2.69 6.59
CA GLU A 183 11.00 -3.29 7.74
C GLU A 183 9.48 -3.07 7.62
N CYS A 184 8.70 -4.04 8.07
CA CYS A 184 7.26 -3.90 8.22
C CYS A 184 6.98 -3.10 9.49
N GLU A 185 7.17 -3.72 10.65
CA GLU A 185 7.26 -3.07 11.94
C GLU A 185 8.73 -2.80 12.29
N PRO A 186 9.03 -1.88 13.24
CA PRO A 186 10.40 -1.67 13.69
C PRO A 186 11.09 -2.98 14.08
N ASN A 187 12.31 -3.20 13.56
CA ASN A 187 13.11 -4.41 13.69
C ASN A 187 12.56 -5.67 12.97
N GLY A 188 11.48 -5.56 12.19
CA GLY A 188 10.86 -6.69 11.48
C GLY A 188 11.07 -6.65 9.96
N ILE A 189 12.11 -7.30 9.43
CA ILE A 189 12.27 -7.52 7.97
C ILE A 189 11.72 -8.90 7.60
N PHE A 190 10.67 -8.90 6.77
CA PHE A 190 10.04 -10.12 6.28
C PHE A 190 10.19 -10.21 4.77
N VAL A 191 10.70 -11.34 4.28
CA VAL A 191 10.89 -11.59 2.84
C VAL A 191 9.57 -11.48 2.09
N TYR A 192 8.51 -12.07 2.64
CA TYR A 192 7.16 -12.00 2.10
C TYR A 192 6.67 -10.56 1.91
N CYS A 193 6.89 -9.68 2.89
CA CYS A 193 6.43 -8.30 2.84
C CYS A 193 7.16 -7.48 1.77
N ASN A 194 8.44 -7.79 1.54
CA ASN A 194 9.29 -7.06 0.60
C ASN A 194 9.03 -7.42 -0.88
N GLN A 195 8.25 -8.46 -1.19
CA GLN A 195 7.92 -8.78 -2.59
C GLN A 195 7.00 -7.74 -3.24
N PHE A 196 6.07 -7.15 -2.47
CA PHE A 196 5.08 -6.19 -2.98
C PHE A 196 5.70 -4.87 -3.45
N PRO A 197 6.59 -4.20 -2.69
CA PRO A 197 7.28 -3.03 -3.22
C PRO A 197 8.18 -3.37 -4.41
N ILE A 198 8.80 -4.56 -4.47
CA ILE A 198 9.58 -5.00 -5.64
C ILE A 198 8.71 -5.06 -6.89
N LEU A 199 7.53 -5.69 -6.80
CA LEU A 199 6.55 -5.69 -7.90
C LEU A 199 6.08 -4.28 -8.25
N GLY A 200 5.86 -3.43 -7.25
CA GLY A 200 5.56 -2.01 -7.43
C GLY A 200 6.65 -1.29 -8.23
N PHE A 201 7.93 -1.49 -7.89
CA PHE A 201 9.06 -0.95 -8.65
C PHE A 201 9.12 -1.48 -10.07
N MET A 202 8.82 -2.77 -10.30
CA MET A 202 8.81 -3.33 -11.66
C MET A 202 7.75 -2.64 -12.53
N HIS A 203 6.56 -2.35 -11.97
CA HIS A 203 5.54 -1.58 -12.66
C HIS A 203 5.95 -0.12 -12.90
N TYR A 204 6.60 0.50 -11.92
CA TYR A 204 7.12 1.87 -12.05
C TYR A 204 8.19 1.95 -13.15
N ASP A 205 9.18 1.06 -13.11
CA ASP A 205 10.24 0.95 -14.12
C ASP A 205 9.66 0.76 -15.53
N ALA A 206 8.65 -0.10 -15.67
CA ALA A 206 7.98 -0.36 -16.95
C ALA A 206 7.23 0.85 -17.53
N THR A 207 6.80 1.80 -16.68
CA THR A 207 6.01 2.97 -17.08
C THR A 207 6.84 4.25 -17.15
N HIS A 208 7.95 4.32 -16.41
CA HIS A 208 8.77 5.53 -16.27
C HIS A 208 10.20 5.39 -16.82
N GLY A 209 10.61 4.20 -17.26
CA GLY A 209 11.94 3.96 -17.82
C GLY A 209 13.07 4.03 -16.79
N THR A 210 12.78 3.72 -15.52
CA THR A 210 13.76 3.61 -14.43
C THR A 210 14.24 2.17 -14.24
N ASP A 211 15.18 1.96 -13.31
CA ASP A 211 15.78 0.68 -12.96
C ASP A 211 15.77 0.41 -11.43
N LEU A 212 14.78 0.96 -10.72
CA LEU A 212 14.68 0.85 -9.26
C LEU A 212 14.56 -0.62 -8.84
N SER A 213 13.71 -1.39 -9.52
CA SER A 213 13.49 -2.81 -9.22
C SER A 213 14.75 -3.63 -9.40
N MET A 214 15.55 -3.36 -10.43
CA MET A 214 16.78 -4.10 -10.71
C MET A 214 17.78 -3.99 -9.56
N SER A 215 18.02 -2.76 -9.08
CA SER A 215 18.95 -2.54 -7.96
C SER A 215 18.43 -3.14 -6.65
N VAL A 216 17.12 -3.09 -6.41
CA VAL A 216 16.51 -3.73 -5.24
C VAL A 216 16.61 -5.25 -5.33
N ILE A 217 16.24 -5.86 -6.45
CA ILE A 217 16.30 -7.32 -6.66
C ILE A 217 17.72 -7.82 -6.49
N GLU A 218 18.71 -7.16 -7.10
CA GLU A 218 20.12 -7.58 -7.00
C GLU A 218 20.61 -7.55 -5.54
N GLY A 219 20.32 -6.47 -4.82
CA GLY A 219 20.73 -6.35 -3.41
C GLY A 219 19.99 -7.35 -2.51
N PHE A 220 18.68 -7.49 -2.70
CA PHE A 220 17.82 -8.34 -1.89
C PHE A 220 18.12 -9.83 -2.10
N SER A 221 18.32 -10.27 -3.35
CA SER A 221 18.71 -11.66 -3.65
C SER A 221 20.12 -12.03 -3.18
N LYS A 222 21.00 -11.06 -2.90
CA LYS A 222 22.30 -11.34 -2.26
C LYS A 222 22.19 -11.51 -0.74
N ALA A 223 21.13 -10.95 -0.14
CA ALA A 223 20.92 -10.96 1.30
C ALA A 223 20.21 -12.24 1.81
N TRP A 224 19.41 -12.89 0.97
CA TRP A 224 18.50 -13.99 1.33
C TRP A 224 18.69 -15.24 0.46
#